data_AF-A0A524EIU1-F1
#
_entry.id   AF-A0A524EIU1-F1
#
_cell.length_a   1.000
_cell.length_b   1.000
_cell.length_c   1.000
_cell.angle_alpha   90.00
_cell.angle_beta   90.00
_cell.angle_gamma   90.00
#
_symmetry.space_group_name_H-M   'P 1'
#
loop_
_entity.id
_entity.type
_entity.pdbx_description
1 polymer ?
#
loop_
_entity_poly.entity_id
_entity_poly.type
_entity_poly.pdbx_seq_one_letter_code
_entity_poly.pdbx_strand_id
1 'polypeptide(L)'
;MPEFEILEFIALLIIICPFSFAYYIIKRRKDMFPLLPGATFLVLSFLCTNLEAFAAPDAFNFMEHLFIMLAGISFLVAMIFMHYIKISKKPVILSKSPKKEGW
;
A
#
# COMPACT_ATOMS: atom_id res chain seq x y z
N MET A 1 14.64 -24.69 -19.33
CA MET A 1 13.29 -24.62 -18.71
C MET A 1 13.24 -24.74 -17.17
N PRO A 2 14.33 -24.97 -16.38
CA PRO A 2 14.23 -24.96 -14.91
C PRO A 2 14.42 -23.57 -14.26
N GLU A 3 15.09 -22.63 -14.93
CA GLU A 3 15.32 -21.27 -14.39
C GLU A 3 14.03 -20.46 -14.22
N PHE A 4 13.04 -20.70 -15.08
CA PHE A 4 11.74 -20.03 -15.07
C PHE A 4 10.89 -20.42 -13.83
N GLU A 5 10.93 -21.69 -13.42
CA GLU A 5 10.20 -22.18 -12.25
C GLU A 5 10.76 -21.61 -10.92
N ILE A 6 12.07 -21.39 -10.87
CA ILE A 6 12.75 -20.82 -9.70
C ILE A 6 12.33 -19.35 -9.50
N LEU A 7 12.23 -18.58 -10.58
CA LEU A 7 11.79 -17.18 -10.54
C LEU A 7 10.34 -17.04 -10.07
N GLU A 8 9.42 -17.87 -10.59
CA GLU A 8 8.03 -17.91 -10.11
C GLU A 8 7.94 -18.29 -8.63
N PHE A 9 8.70 -19.30 -8.20
CA PHE A 9 8.73 -19.72 -6.81
C PHE A 9 9.23 -18.61 -5.88
N ILE A 10 10.28 -17.89 -6.28
CA ILE A 10 10.80 -16.73 -5.54
C ILE A 10 9.77 -15.60 -5.51
N ALA A 11 9.13 -15.28 -6.63
CA ALA A 11 8.09 -14.25 -6.71
C ALA A 11 6.90 -14.59 -5.80
N LEU A 12 6.49 -15.85 -5.76
CA LEU A 12 5.40 -16.35 -4.94
C LEU A 12 5.74 -16.30 -3.44
N LEU A 13 6.97 -16.65 -3.06
CA LEU A 13 7.47 -16.47 -1.69
C LEU A 13 7.49 -15.00 -1.26
N ILE A 14 7.92 -14.10 -2.15
CA ILE A 14 7.94 -12.65 -1.90
C ILE A 14 6.52 -12.11 -1.72
N ILE A 15 5.52 -12.61 -2.46
CA ILE A 15 4.11 -12.23 -2.29
C ILE A 15 3.54 -12.78 -0.98
N ILE A 16 3.84 -14.02 -0.59
CA ILE A 16 3.27 -14.61 0.64
C ILE A 16 3.72 -13.83 1.90
N CYS A 17 4.94 -13.32 1.91
CA CYS A 17 5.52 -12.62 3.06
C CYS A 17 4.66 -11.42 3.53
N PRO A 18 4.38 -10.38 2.72
CA PRO A 18 3.53 -9.26 3.12
C PRO A 18 2.09 -9.68 3.42
N PHE A 19 1.53 -10.71 2.77
CA PHE A 19 0.18 -11.21 3.08
C PHE A 19 0.10 -11.89 4.45
N SER A 20 1.14 -12.63 4.85
CA SER A 20 1.22 -13.25 6.19
C SER A 20 1.25 -12.20 7.31
N PHE A 21 1.88 -11.04 7.06
CA PHE A 21 1.90 -9.91 7.98
C PHE A 21 0.72 -8.94 7.79
N ALA A 22 0.02 -8.98 6.66
CA ALA A 22 -1.04 -8.03 6.33
C ALA A 22 -2.16 -8.04 7.38
N TYR A 23 -2.59 -9.23 7.82
CA TYR A 23 -3.60 -9.33 8.88
C TYR A 23 -3.16 -8.65 10.18
N TYR A 24 -1.90 -8.87 10.57
CA TYR A 24 -1.33 -8.27 11.79
C TYR A 24 -1.19 -6.74 11.67
N ILE A 25 -0.70 -6.26 10.53
CA ILE A 25 -0.53 -4.83 10.23
C ILE A 25 -1.89 -4.14 10.21
N ILE A 26 -2.88 -4.69 9.50
CA ILE A 26 -4.25 -4.14 9.42
C ILE A 26 -4.91 -4.10 10.80
N LYS A 27 -4.70 -5.14 11.62
CA LYS A 27 -5.26 -5.20 12.99
C LYS A 27 -4.65 -4.17 13.93
N ARG A 28 -3.34 -3.92 13.85
CA ARG A 28 -2.62 -2.98 14.75
C ARG A 28 -2.55 -1.54 14.25
N ARG A 29 -2.57 -1.31 12.94
CA ARG A 29 -2.33 0.00 12.32
C ARG A 29 -3.53 0.44 11.48
N LYS A 30 -4.65 0.68 12.17
CA LYS A 30 -5.88 1.17 11.52
C LYS A 30 -5.69 2.53 10.83
N ASP A 31 -4.65 3.27 11.22
CA ASP A 31 -4.19 4.51 10.58
C ASP A 31 -3.73 4.29 9.13
N MET A 32 -3.30 3.08 8.76
CA MET A 32 -2.75 2.76 7.45
C MET A 32 -3.79 2.25 6.45
N PHE A 33 -5.07 2.09 6.84
CA PHE A 33 -6.14 1.67 5.92
C PHE A 33 -6.22 2.50 4.63
N PRO A 34 -6.05 3.83 4.65
CA PRO A 34 -6.08 4.63 3.43
C PRO A 34 -5.00 4.24 2.41
N LEU A 35 -3.91 3.60 2.84
CA LEU A 35 -2.80 3.17 1.97
C LEU A 35 -3.07 1.82 1.27
N LEU A 36 -4.09 1.06 1.70
CA LEU A 36 -4.40 -0.26 1.15
C LEU A 36 -4.65 -0.26 -0.36
N PRO A 37 -5.43 0.68 -0.94
CA PRO A 37 -5.65 0.72 -2.38
C PRO A 37 -4.33 0.83 -3.17
N GLY A 38 -3.40 1.68 -2.73
CA GLY A 38 -2.08 1.81 -3.35
C GLY A 38 -1.25 0.53 -3.24
N ALA A 39 -1.29 -0.13 -2.08
CA ALA A 39 -0.61 -1.41 -1.89
C ALA A 39 -1.19 -2.52 -2.79
N THR A 40 -2.51 -2.56 -2.98
CA THR A 40 -3.16 -3.50 -3.90
C THR A 40 -2.71 -3.28 -5.34
N PHE A 41 -2.64 -2.04 -5.80
CA PHE A 41 -2.16 -1.74 -7.15
C PHE A 41 -0.68 -2.12 -7.36
N LEU A 42 0.18 -1.98 -6.33
CA LEU A 42 1.55 -2.49 -6.42
C LEU A 42 1.61 -4.00 -6.57
N VAL A 43 0.77 -4.75 -5.84
CA VAL A 43 0.70 -6.21 -5.99
C VAL A 43 0.21 -6.60 -7.39
N LEU A 44 -0.78 -5.88 -7.93
CA LEU A 44 -1.27 -6.11 -9.29
C LEU A 44 -0.23 -5.78 -10.35
N SER A 45 0.53 -4.69 -10.19
CA SER A 45 1.67 -4.36 -11.05
C SER A 45 2.69 -5.49 -11.05
N PHE A 46 3.09 -5.98 -9.87
CA PHE A 46 4.03 -7.09 -9.76
C PHE A 46 3.51 -8.37 -10.44
N LEU A 47 2.21 -8.68 -10.30
CA LEU A 47 1.61 -9.81 -11.02
C LEU A 47 1.67 -9.61 -12.54
N CYS A 48 1.41 -8.39 -13.03
CA CYS A 48 1.52 -8.06 -14.45
C CYS A 48 2.95 -8.20 -14.96
N THR A 49 3.96 -7.73 -14.23
CA THR A 49 5.39 -7.91 -14.60
C THR A 49 5.74 -9.38 -14.75
N ASN A 50 5.27 -10.22 -13.83
CA ASN A 50 5.51 -11.65 -13.92
C ASN A 50 4.77 -12.23 -15.14
N LEU A 51 3.49 -11.89 -15.34
CA LEU A 51 2.69 -12.40 -16.46
C LEU A 51 3.15 -11.91 -17.83
N GLU A 52 3.74 -10.72 -17.94
CA GLU A 52 4.36 -10.19 -19.16
C GLU A 52 5.41 -11.16 -19.72
N ALA A 53 6.16 -11.83 -18.85
CA ALA A 53 7.15 -12.82 -19.24
C ALA A 53 6.54 -14.11 -19.83
N PHE A 54 5.23 -14.36 -19.65
CA PHE A 54 4.56 -15.61 -20.04
C PHE A 54 3.46 -15.43 -21.11
N ALA A 55 2.66 -14.38 -21.02
CA ALA A 55 1.46 -14.19 -21.81
C ALA A 55 1.42 -12.76 -22.33
N ALA A 56 1.18 -12.57 -23.63
CA ALA A 56 0.92 -11.28 -24.29
C ALA A 56 1.71 -10.07 -23.74
N PRO A 57 3.02 -9.95 -24.04
CA PRO A 57 3.93 -9.01 -23.39
C PRO A 57 3.43 -7.55 -23.43
N ASP A 58 2.95 -7.08 -24.59
CA ASP A 58 2.49 -5.70 -24.74
C ASP A 58 1.29 -5.34 -23.85
N ALA A 59 0.37 -6.29 -23.64
CA ALA A 59 -0.83 -6.06 -22.84
C ALA A 59 -0.50 -5.98 -21.34
N PHE A 60 0.36 -6.87 -20.86
CA PHE A 60 0.75 -6.89 -19.44
C PHE A 60 1.74 -5.78 -19.10
N ASN A 61 2.64 -5.41 -20.01
CA ASN A 61 3.50 -4.24 -19.86
C ASN A 61 2.68 -2.95 -19.70
N PHE A 62 1.64 -2.77 -20.53
CA PHE A 62 0.72 -1.64 -20.39
C PHE A 62 -0.02 -1.66 -19.04
N MET A 63 -0.53 -2.82 -18.63
CA MET A 63 -1.25 -2.98 -17.36
C MET A 63 -0.34 -2.76 -16.15
N GLU A 64 0.91 -3.22 -16.18
CA GLU A 64 1.90 -2.92 -15.15
C GLU A 64 2.05 -1.41 -14.97
N HIS A 65 2.33 -0.68 -16.06
CA HIS A 65 2.53 0.77 -16.02
C HIS A 65 1.28 1.50 -15.51
N LEU A 66 0.09 1.06 -15.93
CA LEU A 66 -1.17 1.57 -15.45
C LEU A 66 -1.31 1.36 -13.93
N PHE A 67 -1.04 0.16 -13.43
CA PHE A 67 -1.13 -0.15 -12.01
C PHE A 67 -0.10 0.59 -11.17
N ILE A 68 1.13 0.78 -11.65
CA ILE A 68 2.15 1.62 -10.97
C ILE A 68 1.66 3.06 -10.85
N MET A 69 1.09 3.62 -11.92
CA MET A 69 0.55 4.98 -11.89
C MET A 69 -0.61 5.11 -10.89
N LEU A 70 -1.54 4.16 -10.92
CA LEU A 70 -2.67 4.11 -9.98
C LEU A 70 -2.22 3.92 -8.52
N ALA A 71 -1.15 3.15 -8.29
CA ALA A 71 -0.53 3.01 -6.97
C ALA A 71 -0.01 4.36 -6.48
N GLY A 72 0.75 5.08 -7.32
CA GLY A 72 1.28 6.41 -7.01
C GLY A 72 0.19 7.41 -6.65
N ILE A 73 -0.85 7.51 -7.48
CA ILE A 73 -2.00 8.41 -7.24
C ILE A 73 -2.70 8.03 -5.93
N SER A 74 -2.96 6.74 -5.71
CA SER A 74 -3.64 6.25 -4.50
C SER A 74 -2.85 6.57 -3.24
N PHE A 75 -1.53 6.37 -3.25
CA PHE A 75 -0.68 6.74 -2.11
C PHE A 75 -0.68 8.24 -1.86
N LEU A 76 -0.64 9.06 -2.90
CA LEU A 76 -0.65 10.51 -2.76
C LEU A 76 -1.96 10.99 -2.13
N VAL A 77 -3.10 10.51 -2.60
CA VAL A 77 -4.43 10.80 -2.03
C VAL A 77 -4.52 10.31 -0.58
N ALA A 78 -4.05 9.09 -0.31
CA ALA A 78 -4.05 8.53 1.03
C ALA A 78 -3.20 9.34 2.01
N MET A 79 -2.03 9.81 1.58
CA MET A 79 -1.13 10.63 2.39
C MET A 79 -1.75 12.00 2.71
N ILE A 80 -2.40 12.64 1.73
CA ILE A 80 -3.16 13.88 1.96
C ILE A 80 -4.28 13.63 2.97
N PHE A 81 -5.05 12.56 2.81
CA PHE A 81 -6.15 12.21 3.71
C PHE A 81 -5.66 11.94 5.13
N MET A 82 -4.59 11.18 5.29
CA MET A 82 -3.96 10.91 6.59
C MET A 82 -3.43 12.20 7.24
N HIS A 83 -2.84 13.10 6.44
CA HIS A 83 -2.37 14.40 6.91
C HIS A 83 -3.54 15.26 7.40
N TYR A 84 -4.64 15.32 6.65
CA TYR A 84 -5.84 16.05 7.02
C TYR A 84 -6.45 15.52 8.33
N ILE A 85 -6.63 14.20 8.47
CA ILE A 85 -7.11 13.57 9.71
C ILE A 85 -6.20 13.92 10.89
N LYS A 86 -4.88 13.92 10.69
CA LYS A 86 -3.91 14.24 11.75
C LYS A 86 -4.03 15.71 12.18
N ILE A 87 -4.26 16.63 11.26
CA ILE A 87 -4.52 18.04 11.56
C ILE A 87 -5.83 18.19 12.34
N SER A 88 -6.93 17.58 11.88
CA SER A 88 -8.25 17.69 12.54
C SER A 88 -8.28 17.11 13.96
N LYS A 89 -7.37 16.20 14.31
CA LYS A 89 -7.25 15.66 15.68
C LYS A 89 -6.45 16.55 16.64
N LYS A 90 -5.58 17.44 16.15
CA LYS A 90 -4.81 18.39 16.99
C LYS A 90 -5.64 19.44 17.75
N PRO A 91 -6.68 20.09 17.18
CA PRO A 91 -7.40 21.15 17.89
C PRO A 91 -8.18 20.67 19.12
N VAL A 92 -8.60 19.40 19.14
CA VAL A 92 -9.37 18.81 20.27
C VAL A 92 -8.51 18.58 21.52
N ILE A 93 -7.19 18.47 21.37
CA ILE A 93 -6.27 18.22 22.51
C ILE A 93 -5.87 19.55 23.18
N LEU A 94 -5.72 20.62 22.39
CA LEU A 94 -5.43 21.96 22.92
C LEU A 94 -6.61 22.57 23.69
N SER A 95 -7.86 22.23 23.37
CA SER A 95 -9.03 22.72 24.11
C SER A 95 -9.27 21.98 25.44
N LYS A 96 -8.64 20.82 25.64
CA LYS A 96 -8.76 20.01 26.86
C LYS A 96 -7.61 20.18 27.86
N SER A 97 -6.62 21.02 27.57
CA SER A 97 -5.65 21.45 28.59
C SER A 97 -6.41 22.27 29.63
N PRO A 98 -6.58 21.80 30.88
CA PRO A 98 -7.12 22.64 31.92
C PRO A 98 -6.20 23.85 32.05
N LYS A 99 -6.79 25.05 32.02
CA LYS A 99 -6.15 26.26 32.56
C LYS A 99 -5.60 25.85 33.93
N LYS A 100 -4.27 25.84 34.08
CA LYS A 100 -3.67 25.95 35.40
C LYS A 100 -4.03 27.35 35.90
N GLU A 101 -5.17 27.46 36.55
CA GLU A 101 -5.49 28.60 37.40
C GLU A 101 -4.47 28.64 38.54
N GLY A 102 -4.00 29.84 38.79
CA GLY A 102 -2.83 30.10 39.62
C GLY A 102 -3.06 29.79 41.09
N TRP A 103 -1.93 29.59 41.76
CA TRP A 103 -1.65 30.02 43.12
C TRP A 103 -0.19 30.47 43.14
#